data_AF-A0AAW7QRF9-F1
#
_entry.id   AF-A0AAW7QRF9-F1
#
_cell.length_a   1.000
_cell.length_b   1.000
_cell.length_c   1.000
_cell.angle_alpha   90.00
_cell.angle_beta   90.00
_cell.angle_gamma   90.00
#
_symmetry.space_group_name_H-M   'P 1'
#
loop_
_entity.id
_entity.type
_entity.pdbx_description
1 polymer ?
#
loop_
_entity_poly.entity_id
_entity_poly.type
_entity_poly.pdbx_seq_one_letter_code
_entity_poly.pdbx_strand_id
1 'polypeptide(L)'
;MDKPDDILSNVLKRASENITQSFIGNTDIRERVEYVCRQMSNRACARLLMACMVATIDRPDVDPRKPYTEIGDNDAFSGRSYDEKYITRFVHDHRLPLNPTTAFLTPAFRNLNRPLTLDLELIGRPRQIYKATLQLLDDVYQKRVSAEDLLTEIVRILLIIREEKEGRIRILLTGLSAEETLPLSSEEIINLIEQHLRCKNASRLPVLIVAAAYKSVGRKLGRTYVTATQAYCC
;
A
#
# COMPACT_ATOMS: atom_id res chain seq x y z
N MET A 1 -16.43 8.50 21.07
CA MET A 1 -15.38 7.84 20.27
C MET A 1 -16.01 7.48 18.95
N ASP A 2 -15.47 8.02 17.87
CA ASP A 2 -15.88 7.65 16.52
C ASP A 2 -15.35 6.25 16.23
N LYS A 3 -16.12 5.42 15.51
CA LYS A 3 -15.61 4.10 15.15
C LYS A 3 -14.42 4.28 14.18
N PRO A 4 -13.43 3.37 14.17
CA PRO A 4 -12.32 3.43 13.22
C PRO A 4 -12.72 3.59 11.74
N ASP A 5 -13.85 3.01 11.33
CA ASP A 5 -14.39 3.19 9.98
C ASP A 5 -14.91 4.62 9.72
N ASP A 6 -15.49 5.27 10.72
CA ASP A 6 -15.97 6.65 10.64
C ASP A 6 -14.78 7.62 10.55
N ILE A 7 -13.73 7.37 11.35
CA ILE A 7 -12.45 8.11 11.29
C ILE A 7 -11.88 8.06 9.87
N LEU A 8 -11.75 6.85 9.31
CA LEU A 8 -11.20 6.65 7.97
C LEU A 8 -12.06 7.30 6.87
N SER A 9 -13.38 7.22 7.00
CA SER A 9 -14.33 7.85 6.07
C SER A 9 -14.21 9.37 6.08
N ASN A 10 -14.12 9.97 7.27
CA ASN A 10 -13.95 11.41 7.44
C ASN A 10 -12.61 11.90 6.88
N VAL A 11 -11.53 11.19 7.19
CA VAL A 11 -10.17 11.45 6.66
C VAL A 11 -10.17 11.39 5.13
N LEU A 12 -10.78 10.35 4.54
CA LEU A 12 -10.87 10.22 3.09
C LEU A 12 -11.60 11.40 2.45
N LYS A 13 -12.74 11.79 3.03
CA LYS A 13 -13.52 12.93 2.57
C LYS A 13 -12.69 14.21 2.60
N ARG A 14 -12.10 14.53 3.76
CA ARG A 14 -11.24 15.71 3.94
C ARG A 14 -10.09 15.74 2.95
N ALA A 15 -9.37 14.62 2.81
CA ALA A 15 -8.24 14.49 1.90
C ALA A 15 -8.63 14.66 0.42
N SER A 16 -9.81 14.16 0.04
CA SER A 16 -10.31 14.26 -1.34
C SER A 16 -10.78 15.69 -1.66
N GLU A 17 -11.42 16.38 -0.71
CA GLU A 17 -11.88 17.76 -0.88
C GLU A 17 -10.73 18.77 -0.96
N ASN A 18 -9.57 18.47 -0.35
CA ASN A 18 -8.42 19.38 -0.26
C ASN A 18 -7.16 18.76 -0.87
N ILE A 19 -7.29 18.10 -2.02
CA ILE A 19 -6.18 17.33 -2.63
C ILE A 19 -4.92 18.18 -2.88
N THR A 20 -5.08 19.46 -3.22
CA THR A 20 -3.99 20.38 -3.59
C THR A 20 -3.32 21.06 -2.38
N GLN A 21 -3.93 21.01 -1.20
CA GLN A 21 -3.45 21.71 -0.01
C GLN A 21 -3.03 20.71 1.08
N SER A 22 -1.82 20.90 1.60
CA SER A 22 -1.32 20.08 2.72
C SER A 22 -2.02 20.46 4.04
N PHE A 23 -2.30 19.45 4.86
CA PHE A 23 -2.83 19.63 6.22
C PHE A 23 -1.73 19.93 7.25
N ILE A 24 -0.46 19.79 6.86
CA ILE A 24 0.69 19.96 7.75
C ILE A 24 1.41 21.26 7.42
N GLY A 25 1.39 22.21 8.35
CA GLY A 25 2.07 23.51 8.19
C GLY A 25 3.60 23.41 8.19
N ASN A 26 4.16 22.47 8.96
CA ASN A 26 5.61 22.26 9.04
C ASN A 26 6.13 21.53 7.79
N THR A 27 7.05 22.18 7.06
CA THR A 27 7.64 21.67 5.82
C THR A 27 8.42 20.37 6.02
N ASP A 28 9.23 20.26 7.08
CA ASP A 28 10.06 19.08 7.35
C ASP A 28 9.20 17.83 7.63
N ILE A 29 8.08 18.02 8.34
CA ILE A 29 7.12 16.93 8.58
C ILE A 29 6.46 16.55 7.25
N ARG A 30 5.99 17.54 6.47
CA ARG A 30 5.34 17.31 5.17
C ARG A 30 6.22 16.51 4.20
N GLU A 31 7.47 16.93 4.01
CA GLU A 31 8.44 16.25 3.14
C GLU A 31 8.71 14.81 3.60
N ARG A 32 8.73 14.60 4.92
CA ARG A 32 8.92 13.28 5.51
C ARG A 32 7.73 12.35 5.27
N VAL A 33 6.50 12.86 5.40
CA VAL A 33 5.29 12.10 5.06
C VAL A 33 5.30 11.73 3.59
N GLU A 34 5.62 12.67 2.71
CA GLU A 34 5.73 12.42 1.28
C GLU A 34 6.79 11.36 0.96
N TYR A 35 7.96 11.46 1.56
CA TYR A 35 9.04 10.49 1.41
C TYR A 35 8.61 9.06 1.80
N VAL A 36 7.93 8.91 2.94
CA VAL A 36 7.43 7.60 3.40
C VAL A 36 6.36 7.06 2.45
N CYS A 37 5.40 7.89 2.02
CA CYS A 37 4.30 7.47 1.15
C CYS A 37 4.75 7.11 -0.27
N ARG A 38 5.73 7.84 -0.83
CA ARG A 38 6.25 7.61 -2.19
C ARG A 38 7.27 6.47 -2.27
N GLN A 39 7.65 5.84 -1.16
CA GLN A 39 8.58 4.72 -1.17
C GLN A 39 7.93 3.42 -1.65
N MET A 40 7.87 3.26 -2.97
CA MET A 40 7.15 2.15 -3.60
C MET A 40 7.75 0.77 -3.31
N SER A 41 9.03 0.69 -2.97
CA SER A 41 9.73 -0.55 -2.59
C SER A 41 9.42 -1.00 -1.16
N ASN A 42 8.92 -0.10 -0.31
CA ASN A 42 8.59 -0.37 1.08
C ASN A 42 7.36 0.43 1.51
N ARG A 43 6.19 -0.16 1.29
CA ARG A 43 4.90 0.45 1.62
C ARG A 43 4.39 0.06 3.02
N ALA A 44 5.15 -0.75 3.75
CA ALA A 44 4.79 -1.22 5.08
C ALA A 44 4.81 -0.06 6.08
N CYS A 45 5.75 0.88 5.93
CA CYS A 45 5.89 2.03 6.82
C CYS A 45 4.66 2.96 6.78
N ALA A 46 4.13 3.26 5.59
CA ALA A 46 2.90 4.04 5.46
C ALA A 46 1.69 3.33 6.10
N ARG A 47 1.54 2.01 5.90
CA ARG A 47 0.49 1.21 6.55
C ARG A 47 0.61 1.20 8.07
N LEU A 48 1.84 1.06 8.60
CA LEU A 48 2.11 1.13 10.04
C LEU A 48 1.65 2.48 10.61
N LEU A 49 2.04 3.59 9.98
CA LEU A 49 1.63 4.93 10.41
C LEU A 49 0.12 5.07 10.40
N MET A 50 -0.56 4.62 9.35
CA MET A 50 -2.03 4.68 9.29
C MET A 50 -2.68 3.92 10.46
N ALA A 51 -2.21 2.70 10.76
CA ALA A 51 -2.74 1.91 11.88
C ALA A 51 -2.49 2.60 13.23
N CYS A 52 -1.30 3.16 13.44
CA CYS A 52 -0.98 3.92 14.65
C CYS A 52 -1.87 5.17 14.79
N MET A 53 -2.05 5.94 13.71
CA MET A 53 -2.84 7.17 13.78
C MET A 53 -4.31 6.89 14.04
N VAL A 54 -4.90 5.89 13.37
CA VAL A 54 -6.29 5.50 13.64
C VAL A 54 -6.45 5.07 15.10
N ALA A 55 -5.50 4.30 15.65
CA ALA A 55 -5.54 3.90 17.05
C ALA A 55 -5.44 5.10 18.01
N THR A 56 -4.59 6.09 17.72
CA THR A 56 -4.44 7.31 18.53
C THR A 56 -5.66 8.22 18.44
N ILE A 57 -6.36 8.29 17.30
CA ILE A 57 -7.60 9.07 17.15
C ILE A 57 -8.75 8.37 17.88
N ASP A 58 -8.88 7.05 17.69
CA ASP A 58 -9.90 6.23 18.35
C ASP A 58 -9.71 6.22 19.87
N ARG A 59 -8.47 6.07 20.34
CA ARG A 59 -8.10 6.03 21.77
C ARG A 59 -6.99 7.05 22.08
N PRO A 60 -7.34 8.27 22.51
CA PRO A 60 -6.36 9.35 22.75
C PRO A 60 -5.35 9.10 23.86
N ASP A 61 -5.56 8.09 24.70
CA ASP A 61 -4.73 7.68 25.83
C ASP A 61 -3.56 6.77 25.44
N VAL A 62 -3.54 6.24 24.20
CA VAL A 62 -2.45 5.36 23.74
C VAL A 62 -1.25 6.15 23.20
N ASP A 63 -0.04 5.65 23.44
CA ASP A 63 1.17 6.20 22.83
C ASP A 63 1.29 5.67 21.38
N PRO A 64 1.27 6.53 20.34
CA PRO A 64 1.36 6.10 18.94
C PRO A 64 2.61 5.26 18.63
N ARG A 65 3.65 5.34 19.45
CA ARG A 65 4.90 4.58 19.33
C ARG A 65 4.81 3.18 19.94
N LYS A 66 3.71 2.80 20.60
CA LYS A 66 3.55 1.49 21.27
C LYS A 66 2.50 0.56 20.61
N PRO A 67 2.63 0.23 19.31
CA PRO A 67 1.63 -0.58 18.61
C PRO A 67 1.77 -2.10 18.82
N TYR A 68 2.42 -2.53 19.91
CA TYR A 68 2.60 -3.94 20.29
C TYR A 68 2.12 -4.16 21.73
N THR A 69 1.14 -5.03 21.91
CA THR A 69 0.58 -5.37 23.23
C THR A 69 1.58 -6.05 24.15
N GLU A 70 2.60 -6.68 23.56
CA GLU A 70 3.72 -7.33 24.24
C GLU A 70 4.60 -6.34 25.04
N ILE A 71 4.45 -5.03 24.81
CA ILE A 71 5.09 -3.98 25.62
C ILE A 71 4.53 -4.01 27.06
N GLY A 72 3.26 -4.37 27.24
CA GLY A 72 2.64 -4.54 28.56
C GLY A 72 2.19 -3.27 29.27
N ASP A 73 2.48 -2.09 28.73
CA ASP A 73 2.01 -0.81 29.28
C ASP A 73 0.51 -0.56 28.99
N ASN A 74 -0.15 0.23 29.84
CA ASN A 74 -1.58 0.58 29.68
C ASN A 74 -1.86 1.45 28.45
N ASP A 75 -0.86 2.18 27.97
CA ASP A 75 -0.91 3.03 26.78
C ASP A 75 -0.44 2.30 25.51
N ALA A 76 -0.17 0.99 25.59
CA ALA A 76 0.15 0.14 24.45
C ALA A 76 -1.12 -0.38 23.76
N PHE A 77 -1.01 -0.72 22.47
CA PHE A 77 -2.15 -1.22 21.70
C PHE A 77 -1.76 -2.25 20.65
N SER A 78 -2.75 -2.98 20.13
CA SER A 78 -2.54 -3.91 19.01
C SER A 78 -2.65 -3.18 17.67
N GLY A 79 -1.54 -2.64 17.17
CA GLY A 79 -1.52 -1.99 15.86
C GLY A 79 -1.88 -2.94 14.72
N ARG A 80 -1.48 -4.22 14.83
CA ARG A 80 -1.88 -5.29 13.91
C ARG A 80 -3.40 -5.44 13.82
N SER A 81 -4.10 -5.38 14.96
CA SER A 81 -5.56 -5.46 14.97
C SER A 81 -6.20 -4.30 14.20
N TYR A 82 -5.70 -3.08 14.34
CA TYR A 82 -6.20 -1.93 13.56
C TYR A 82 -5.90 -2.09 12.06
N ASP A 83 -4.70 -2.58 11.72
CA ASP A 83 -4.28 -2.76 10.34
C ASP A 83 -5.10 -3.85 9.61
N GLU A 84 -5.29 -5.00 10.26
CA GLU A 84 -6.05 -6.13 9.68
C GLU A 84 -7.55 -5.83 9.62
N LYS A 85 -8.14 -5.24 10.68
CA LYS A 85 -9.59 -5.00 10.74
C LYS A 85 -10.05 -3.81 9.89
N TYR A 86 -9.27 -2.73 9.84
CA TYR A 86 -9.71 -1.46 9.25
C TYR A 86 -8.87 -1.04 8.05
N ILE A 87 -7.54 -0.94 8.20
CA ILE A 87 -6.67 -0.38 7.16
C ILE A 87 -6.65 -1.27 5.91
N THR A 88 -6.65 -2.60 6.07
CA THR A 88 -6.62 -3.54 4.93
C THR A 88 -7.81 -3.32 4.00
N ARG A 89 -9.02 -3.26 4.57
CA ARG A 89 -10.24 -3.04 3.80
C ARG A 89 -10.26 -1.63 3.19
N PHE A 90 -9.91 -0.62 3.97
CA PHE A 90 -9.86 0.77 3.49
C PHE A 90 -8.91 0.94 2.30
N VAL A 91 -7.70 0.38 2.37
CA VAL A 91 -6.71 0.40 1.29
C VAL A 91 -7.25 -0.28 0.03
N HIS A 92 -7.92 -1.42 0.19
CA HIS A 92 -8.51 -2.18 -0.91
C HIS A 92 -9.67 -1.41 -1.57
N ASP A 93 -10.65 -0.99 -0.77
CA ASP A 93 -11.91 -0.40 -1.25
C ASP A 93 -11.65 0.94 -1.96
N HIS A 94 -10.63 1.69 -1.55
CA HIS A 94 -10.26 2.96 -2.17
C HIS A 94 -9.05 2.88 -3.14
N ARG A 95 -8.57 1.65 -3.40
CA ARG A 95 -7.45 1.36 -4.31
C ARG A 95 -6.19 2.17 -3.99
N LEU A 96 -5.90 2.36 -2.71
CA LEU A 96 -4.72 3.09 -2.29
C LEU A 96 -3.45 2.28 -2.65
N PRO A 97 -2.37 2.93 -3.08
CA PRO A 97 -1.19 2.28 -3.66
C PRO A 97 -0.28 1.63 -2.62
N LEU A 98 -0.82 0.96 -1.59
CA LEU A 98 -0.11 0.27 -0.53
C LEU A 98 -0.04 -1.26 -0.75
N ASN A 99 0.62 -1.99 0.15
CA ASN A 99 0.64 -3.45 0.12
C ASN A 99 -0.75 -3.99 0.49
N PRO A 100 -1.19 -5.17 -0.01
CA PRO A 100 -2.45 -5.78 0.44
C PRO A 100 -2.32 -6.39 1.85
N THR A 101 -1.14 -6.87 2.22
CA THR A 101 -0.88 -7.50 3.51
C THR A 101 -0.52 -6.48 4.60
N THR A 102 -0.73 -6.88 5.85
CA THR A 102 -0.41 -6.08 7.03
C THR A 102 1.08 -5.74 7.11
N ALA A 103 1.39 -4.54 7.60
CA ALA A 103 2.76 -4.11 7.88
C ALA A 103 3.41 -4.94 9.01
N PHE A 104 2.62 -5.38 9.98
CA PHE A 104 3.08 -6.00 11.23
C PHE A 104 3.64 -7.41 11.06
N LEU A 105 3.45 -8.03 9.90
CA LEU A 105 4.05 -9.33 9.56
C LEU A 105 5.36 -9.20 8.76
N THR A 106 5.75 -7.98 8.38
CA THR A 106 6.99 -7.77 7.63
C THR A 106 8.22 -7.97 8.53
N PRO A 107 9.38 -8.41 7.98
CA PRO A 107 10.56 -8.71 8.78
C PRO A 107 11.04 -7.60 9.71
N ALA A 108 10.82 -6.33 9.34
CA ALA A 108 11.24 -5.17 10.13
C ALA A 108 10.35 -4.91 11.36
N PHE A 109 9.08 -5.31 11.30
CA PHE A 109 8.06 -4.99 12.31
C PHE A 109 7.57 -6.21 13.08
N ARG A 110 7.74 -7.42 12.53
CA ARG A 110 7.34 -8.65 13.21
C ARG A 110 8.13 -8.83 14.51
N ASN A 111 7.46 -9.35 15.53
CA ASN A 111 8.06 -9.75 16.81
C ASN A 111 8.73 -8.61 17.60
N LEU A 112 8.34 -7.35 17.37
CA LEU A 112 8.76 -6.26 18.24
C LEU A 112 7.93 -6.26 19.53
N ASN A 113 8.59 -6.02 20.66
CA ASN A 113 8.01 -5.96 22.00
C ASN A 113 8.48 -4.71 22.76
N ARG A 114 8.90 -3.68 22.03
CA ARG A 114 9.42 -2.42 22.57
C ARG A 114 8.85 -1.23 21.81
N PRO A 115 8.77 -0.05 22.44
CA PRO A 115 8.32 1.17 21.79
C PRO A 115 9.14 1.53 20.54
N LEU A 116 8.47 2.10 19.55
CA LEU A 116 9.01 2.60 18.28
C LEU A 116 9.59 4.02 18.46
N THR A 117 10.63 4.13 19.27
CA THR A 117 11.33 5.39 19.56
C THR A 117 12.45 5.69 18.56
N LEU A 118 13.02 6.90 18.60
CA LEU A 118 14.03 7.37 17.62
C LEU A 118 15.35 6.62 17.66
N ASP A 119 15.68 6.01 18.80
CA ASP A 119 16.87 5.19 19.04
C ASP A 119 16.70 3.74 18.55
N LEU A 120 15.48 3.33 18.17
CA LEU A 120 15.22 2.00 17.68
C LEU A 120 15.80 1.78 16.27
N GLU A 121 16.76 0.87 16.17
CA GLU A 121 17.26 0.42 14.86
C GLU A 121 16.37 -0.68 14.26
N LEU A 122 15.58 -0.31 13.26
CA LEU A 122 14.78 -1.26 12.49
C LEU A 122 15.59 -1.88 11.34
N ILE A 123 15.48 -3.20 11.19
CA ILE A 123 16.19 -3.95 10.16
C ILE A 123 15.36 -3.94 8.87
N GLY A 124 15.82 -3.18 7.87
CA GLY A 124 15.23 -3.20 6.55
C GLY A 124 15.90 -2.22 5.59
N ARG A 125 15.38 -2.18 4.35
CA ARG A 125 15.85 -1.26 3.31
C ARG A 125 14.68 -0.51 2.66
N PRO A 126 14.87 0.76 2.26
CA PRO A 126 16.00 1.64 2.64
C PRO A 126 16.01 1.94 4.16
N ARG A 127 17.16 2.23 4.77
CA ARG A 127 17.20 2.54 6.21
C ARG A 127 16.50 3.86 6.56
N GLN A 128 16.58 4.83 5.66
CA GLN A 128 16.06 6.18 5.90
C GLN A 128 14.53 6.22 6.05
N ILE A 129 13.78 5.32 5.39
CA ILE A 129 12.32 5.28 5.56
C ILE A 129 11.92 4.87 6.97
N TYR A 130 12.65 3.97 7.60
CA TYR A 130 12.37 3.57 8.98
C TYR A 130 12.64 4.73 9.95
N LYS A 131 13.76 5.44 9.79
CA LYS A 131 14.06 6.66 10.57
C LYS A 131 12.99 7.74 10.38
N ALA A 132 12.56 7.96 9.14
CA ALA A 132 11.48 8.90 8.82
C ALA A 132 10.16 8.48 9.51
N THR A 133 9.85 7.19 9.50
CA THR A 133 8.66 6.62 10.14
C THR A 133 8.67 6.80 11.65
N LEU A 134 9.80 6.47 12.31
CA LEU A 134 9.97 6.66 13.76
C LEU A 134 9.86 8.14 14.15
N GLN A 135 10.42 9.05 13.33
CA GLN A 135 10.24 10.47 13.58
C GLN A 135 8.78 10.90 13.47
N LEU A 136 8.03 10.46 12.46
CA LEU A 136 6.62 10.84 12.33
C LEU A 136 5.78 10.38 13.53
N LEU A 137 6.07 9.19 14.09
CA LEU A 137 5.45 8.74 15.33
C LEU A 137 5.83 9.64 16.53
N ASP A 138 7.11 10.03 16.64
CA ASP A 138 7.56 10.95 17.68
C ASP A 138 6.98 12.37 17.50
N ASP A 139 6.81 12.86 16.27
CA ASP A 139 6.21 14.16 15.98
C ASP A 139 4.76 14.22 16.46
N VAL A 140 4.02 13.12 16.36
CA VAL A 140 2.66 13.00 16.92
C VAL A 140 2.70 12.91 18.44
N TYR A 141 3.59 12.07 18.99
CA TYR A 141 3.75 11.93 20.44
C TYR A 141 4.11 13.28 21.13
N GLN A 142 5.01 14.05 20.52
CA GLN A 142 5.45 15.37 20.98
C GLN A 142 4.48 16.50 20.59
N LYS A 143 3.32 16.17 19.98
CA LYS A 143 2.28 17.11 19.54
C LYS A 143 2.76 18.17 18.55
N ARG A 144 3.80 17.88 17.76
CA ARG A 144 4.27 18.73 16.64
C ARG A 144 3.33 18.66 15.44
N VAL A 145 2.57 17.56 15.32
CA VAL A 145 1.47 17.37 14.37
C VAL A 145 0.38 16.54 15.04
N SER A 146 -0.89 16.77 14.73
CA SER A 146 -1.97 15.94 15.24
C SER A 146 -2.01 14.58 14.51
N ALA A 147 -2.52 13.55 15.17
CA ALA A 147 -2.71 12.24 14.53
C ALA A 147 -3.69 12.32 13.35
N GLU A 148 -4.71 13.17 13.45
CA GLU A 148 -5.70 13.39 12.40
C GLU A 148 -5.10 14.09 11.17
N ASP A 149 -4.31 15.15 11.36
CA ASP A 149 -3.66 15.84 10.25
C ASP A 149 -2.61 14.96 9.57
N LEU A 150 -1.85 14.18 10.36
CA LEU A 150 -0.88 13.23 9.81
C LEU A 150 -1.57 12.14 8.98
N LEU A 151 -2.65 11.54 9.50
CA LEU A 151 -3.44 10.53 8.78
C LEU A 151 -4.07 11.10 7.51
N THR A 152 -4.64 12.30 7.59
CA THR A 152 -5.24 13.00 6.44
C THR A 152 -4.20 13.30 5.37
N GLU A 153 -3.00 13.74 5.76
CA GLU A 153 -1.92 13.99 4.83
C GLU A 153 -1.42 12.71 4.15
N ILE A 154 -1.29 11.60 4.89
CA ILE A 154 -0.95 10.29 4.32
C ILE A 154 -1.99 9.89 3.27
N VAL A 155 -3.28 9.96 3.60
CA VAL A 155 -4.34 9.60 2.65
C VAL A 155 -4.33 10.52 1.43
N ARG A 156 -4.16 11.83 1.61
CA ARG A 156 -4.06 12.81 0.51
C ARG A 156 -2.94 12.44 -0.47
N ILE A 157 -1.75 12.14 0.03
CA ILE A 157 -0.60 11.77 -0.82
C ILE A 157 -0.84 10.43 -1.53
N LEU A 158 -1.48 9.47 -0.86
CA LEU A 158 -1.82 8.18 -1.46
C LEU A 158 -2.87 8.32 -2.58
N LEU A 159 -3.83 9.24 -2.46
CA LEU A 159 -4.78 9.57 -3.52
C LEU A 159 -4.06 10.19 -4.73
N ILE A 160 -3.12 11.11 -4.50
CA ILE A 160 -2.29 11.68 -5.58
C ILE A 160 -1.50 10.59 -6.31
N ILE A 161 -0.81 9.71 -5.59
CA ILE A 161 -0.04 8.62 -6.21
C ILE A 161 -0.96 7.66 -6.98
N ARG A 162 -2.19 7.43 -6.50
CA ARG A 162 -3.19 6.62 -7.21
C ARG A 162 -3.55 7.28 -8.54
N GLU A 163 -3.89 8.56 -8.55
CA GLU A 163 -4.27 9.30 -9.75
C GLU A 163 -3.11 9.39 -10.77
N GLU A 164 -1.88 9.63 -10.29
CA GLU A 164 -0.67 9.60 -11.14
C GLU A 164 -0.51 8.25 -11.85
N LYS A 165 -0.75 7.13 -11.15
CA LYS A 165 -0.65 5.79 -11.73
C LYS A 165 -1.75 5.50 -12.73
N GLU A 166 -3.00 5.84 -12.40
CA GLU A 166 -4.14 5.63 -13.30
C GLU A 166 -4.00 6.48 -14.56
N GLY A 167 -3.52 7.72 -14.44
CA GLY A 167 -3.22 8.60 -15.57
C GLY A 167 -2.14 8.00 -16.48
N ARG A 168 -1.04 7.50 -15.92
CA ARG A 168 0.02 6.83 -16.70
C ARG A 168 -0.51 5.61 -17.46
N ILE A 169 -1.31 4.77 -16.82
CA ILE A 169 -1.90 3.59 -17.46
C ILE A 169 -2.83 4.02 -18.61
N ARG A 170 -3.65 5.05 -18.40
CA ARG A 170 -4.55 5.57 -19.43
C ARG A 170 -3.79 6.04 -20.67
N ILE A 171 -2.71 6.81 -20.48
CA ILE A 171 -1.86 7.30 -21.57
C ILE A 171 -1.25 6.12 -22.36
N LEU A 172 -0.74 5.10 -21.66
CA LEU A 172 -0.20 3.91 -22.30
C LEU A 172 -1.27 3.16 -23.13
N LEU A 173 -2.47 2.98 -22.59
CA LEU A 173 -3.57 2.33 -23.30
C LEU A 173 -4.05 3.11 -24.52
N THR A 174 -4.10 4.45 -24.42
CA THR A 174 -4.46 5.30 -25.57
C THR A 174 -3.40 5.24 -26.67
N GLY A 175 -2.11 5.18 -26.31
CA GLY A 175 -1.02 5.01 -27.28
C GLY A 175 -1.10 3.67 -28.02
N LEU A 176 -1.43 2.60 -27.32
CA LEU A 176 -1.62 1.26 -27.92
C LEU A 176 -2.85 1.18 -28.83
N SER A 177 -3.88 2.01 -28.61
CA SER A 177 -5.12 1.97 -29.40
C SER A 177 -5.06 2.82 -30.67
N ALA A 178 -4.02 3.66 -30.81
CA ALA A 178 -3.87 4.60 -31.92
C ALA A 178 -3.03 4.02 -33.09
N GLU A 179 -2.35 2.89 -32.90
CA GLU A 179 -1.67 2.18 -33.98
C GLU A 179 -2.69 1.28 -34.72
N GLU A 180 -2.85 1.49 -36.04
CA GLU A 180 -3.51 0.52 -36.92
C GLU A 180 -2.74 -0.81 -36.80
N THR A 181 -3.33 -1.77 -36.09
CA THR A 181 -2.72 -3.08 -35.85
C THR A 181 -2.62 -3.84 -37.16
N LEU A 182 -1.48 -3.72 -37.85
CA LEU A 182 -1.03 -4.78 -38.74
C LEU A 182 -0.93 -6.05 -37.88
N PRO A 183 -1.59 -7.15 -38.27
CA PRO A 183 -1.49 -8.38 -37.51
C PRO A 183 -0.04 -8.85 -37.51
N LEU A 184 0.53 -9.00 -36.31
CA LEU A 184 1.87 -9.54 -36.13
C LEU A 184 1.96 -10.92 -36.80
N SER A 185 3.09 -11.18 -37.46
CA SER A 185 3.40 -12.53 -37.94
C SER A 185 3.54 -13.50 -36.75
N SER A 186 3.46 -14.80 -37.04
CA SER A 186 3.63 -15.81 -36.00
C SER A 186 5.05 -15.76 -35.40
N GLU A 187 6.05 -15.43 -36.22
CA GLU A 187 7.44 -15.24 -35.81
C GLU A 187 7.61 -14.02 -34.90
N GLU A 188 6.94 -12.92 -35.20
CA GLU A 188 6.96 -11.70 -34.37
C GLU A 188 6.31 -11.95 -33.00
N ILE A 189 5.20 -12.69 -32.96
CA ILE A 189 4.54 -13.09 -31.72
C ILE A 189 5.48 -13.96 -30.86
N ILE A 190 6.16 -14.93 -31.47
CA ILE A 190 7.10 -15.80 -30.75
C ILE A 190 8.26 -14.98 -30.18
N ASN A 191 8.86 -14.09 -30.98
CA ASN A 191 9.95 -13.23 -30.53
C ASN A 191 9.53 -12.32 -29.36
N LEU A 192 8.32 -11.74 -29.41
CA LEU A 192 7.76 -10.93 -28.31
C LEU A 192 7.55 -11.76 -27.04
N ILE A 193 7.03 -12.98 -27.17
CA ILE A 193 6.85 -13.89 -26.03
C ILE A 193 8.21 -14.25 -25.43
N GLU A 194 9.21 -14.61 -26.23
CA GLU A 194 10.55 -14.93 -25.75
C GLU A 194 11.22 -13.76 -25.04
N GLN A 195 11.12 -12.54 -25.60
CA GLN A 195 11.63 -11.33 -24.96
C GLN A 195 10.97 -11.10 -23.61
N HIS A 196 9.64 -11.25 -23.53
CA HIS A 196 8.92 -11.10 -22.27
C HIS A 196 9.34 -12.16 -21.25
N LEU A 197 9.50 -13.42 -21.65
CA LEU A 197 9.95 -14.51 -20.76
C LEU A 197 11.33 -14.26 -20.16
N ARG A 198 12.18 -13.46 -20.84
CA ARG A 198 13.50 -13.04 -20.32
C ARG A 198 13.43 -11.87 -19.33
N CYS A 199 12.29 -11.19 -19.20
CA CYS A 199 12.13 -10.10 -18.23
C CYS A 199 12.04 -10.61 -16.79
N LYS A 200 12.57 -9.84 -15.83
CA LYS A 200 12.41 -10.13 -14.40
C LYS A 200 10.93 -10.07 -14.02
N ASN A 201 10.46 -11.02 -13.21
CA ASN A 201 9.06 -11.16 -12.77
C ASN A 201 8.04 -11.44 -13.89
N ALA A 202 8.49 -11.97 -15.03
CA ALA A 202 7.62 -12.33 -16.16
C ALA A 202 6.75 -13.57 -15.94
N SER A 203 6.67 -14.15 -14.73
CA SER A 203 6.04 -15.45 -14.46
C SER A 203 4.54 -15.53 -14.78
N ARG A 204 3.85 -14.38 -14.89
CA ARG A 204 2.42 -14.31 -15.18
C ARG A 204 2.07 -14.60 -16.64
N LEU A 205 2.88 -14.13 -17.59
CA LEU A 205 2.61 -14.36 -19.01
C LEU A 205 2.71 -15.85 -19.42
N PRO A 206 3.74 -16.64 -19.03
CA PRO A 206 3.78 -18.07 -19.35
C PRO A 206 2.60 -18.83 -18.77
N VAL A 207 2.15 -18.50 -17.55
CA VAL A 207 0.93 -19.08 -16.96
C VAL A 207 -0.29 -18.77 -17.84
N LEU A 208 -0.45 -17.52 -18.27
CA LEU A 208 -1.57 -17.10 -19.12
C LEU A 208 -1.50 -17.76 -20.52
N ILE A 209 -0.30 -17.93 -21.08
CA ILE A 209 -0.08 -18.64 -22.34
C ILE A 209 -0.53 -20.10 -22.21
N VAL A 210 -0.11 -20.80 -21.15
CA VAL A 210 -0.53 -22.19 -20.89
C VAL A 210 -2.05 -22.26 -20.69
N ALA A 211 -2.63 -21.36 -19.89
CA ALA A 211 -4.07 -21.31 -19.68
C ALA A 211 -4.84 -21.06 -20.99
N ALA A 212 -4.35 -20.16 -21.84
CA ALA A 212 -4.93 -19.86 -23.15
C ALA A 212 -4.82 -21.03 -24.12
N ALA A 213 -3.67 -21.73 -24.15
CA ALA A 213 -3.47 -22.93 -24.94
C ALA A 213 -4.44 -24.04 -24.51
N TYR A 214 -4.55 -24.30 -23.22
CA TYR A 214 -5.52 -25.26 -22.67
C TYR A 214 -6.97 -24.88 -23.01
N LYS A 215 -7.34 -23.60 -22.88
CA LYS A 215 -8.69 -23.11 -23.22
C LYS A 215 -9.00 -23.26 -24.71
N SER A 216 -8.01 -23.03 -25.58
CA SER A 216 -8.16 -23.11 -27.04
C SER A 216 -8.30 -24.56 -27.50
N VAL A 217 -7.55 -25.48 -26.88
CA VAL A 217 -7.61 -26.92 -27.17
C VAL A 217 -8.83 -27.59 -26.54
N GLY A 218 -9.30 -27.11 -25.37
CA GLY A 218 -10.47 -27.66 -24.67
C GLY A 218 -11.75 -27.69 -25.51
N ARG A 219 -11.96 -26.69 -26.37
CA ARG A 219 -13.10 -26.69 -27.33
C ARG A 219 -13.04 -27.83 -28.34
N LYS A 220 -11.84 -28.31 -28.70
CA LYS A 220 -11.65 -29.41 -29.65
C LYS A 220 -11.69 -30.80 -28.99
N LEU A 221 -11.47 -30.87 -27.67
CA LEU A 221 -11.39 -32.13 -26.92
C LEU A 221 -12.69 -32.50 -26.17
N GLY A 222 -13.77 -31.73 -26.33
CA GLY A 222 -15.08 -32.06 -25.73
C GLY A 222 -15.10 -32.09 -24.20
N ARG A 223 -14.12 -31.48 -23.53
CA ARG A 223 -14.05 -31.46 -22.06
C ARG A 223 -14.24 -30.04 -21.52
N THR A 224 -15.27 -29.89 -20.70
CA THR A 224 -15.54 -28.69 -19.90
C THR A 224 -14.59 -28.69 -18.70
N TYR A 225 -13.80 -27.62 -18.52
CA TYR A 225 -12.90 -27.51 -17.37
C TYR A 225 -13.18 -26.25 -16.55
N VAL A 226 -13.00 -26.42 -15.24
CA VAL A 226 -13.12 -25.41 -14.19
C VAL A 226 -12.10 -24.30 -14.42
N THR A 227 -12.59 -23.07 -14.40
CA THR A 227 -11.83 -21.84 -14.62
C THR A 227 -10.68 -21.67 -13.62
N ALA A 228 -9.45 -21.51 -14.13
CA ALA A 228 -8.23 -21.19 -13.36
C ALA A 228 -8.26 -19.79 -12.68
N THR A 229 -9.34 -19.02 -12.84
CA THR A 229 -9.50 -17.70 -12.22
C THR A 229 -9.61 -17.73 -10.69
N GLN A 230 -9.73 -18.91 -10.06
CA GLN A 230 -9.76 -19.05 -8.60
C GLN A 230 -8.38 -19.23 -7.94
N ALA A 231 -7.29 -19.44 -8.70
CA ALA A 231 -6.00 -19.80 -8.11
C ALA A 231 -4.97 -18.65 -7.99
N TYR A 232 -5.26 -17.45 -8.50
CA TYR A 232 -4.31 -16.32 -8.51
C TYR A 232 -4.73 -15.11 -7.65
N CYS A 233 -5.75 -15.27 -6.81
CA CYS A 233 -6.09 -14.32 -5.73
C CYS A 233 -5.65 -14.90 -4.38
N CYS A 234 -4.34 -14.99 -4.15
CA CYS A 234 -3.69 -15.02 -2.83
C CYS A 234 -2.35 -14.29 -2.95
#